data_AF-A0A7U9SFS0-F1
#
_entry.id   AF-A0A7U9SFS0-F1
#
_cell.length_a   1.000
_cell.length_b   1.000
_cell.length_c   1.000
_cell.angle_alpha   90.00
_cell.angle_beta   90.00
_cell.angle_gamma   90.00
#
_symmetry.space_group_name_H-M   'P 1'
#
loop_
_entity.id
_entity.type
_entity.pdbx_description
1 polymer ?
#
loop_
_entity_poly.entity_id
_entity_poly.type
_entity_poly.pdbx_seq_one_letter_code
_entity_poly.pdbx_strand_id
1 'polypeptide(L)' 'MQVYKTIKYIRLSYTDDKSVESDSVANQRRLIDDYIARHPEIEVVAEKIDDGYSGVLFVEVR' A
#
# COMPACT_ATOMS: atom_id res chain seq x y z
N MET A 1 11.61 15.31 -18.10
CA MET A 1 11.38 14.87 -16.70
C MET A 1 11.31 13.35 -16.73
N GLN A 2 12.13 12.67 -15.92
CA GLN A 2 12.11 11.20 -15.85
C GLN A 2 10.84 10.76 -15.12
N VAL A 3 10.16 9.74 -15.63
CA VAL A 3 9.01 9.11 -14.95
C VAL A 3 9.48 7.82 -14.29
N TYR A 4 9.05 7.61 -13.04
CA TYR A 4 9.36 6.43 -12.24
C TYR A 4 8.11 5.56 -12.09
N LYS A 5 8.21 4.30 -12.53
CA LYS A 5 7.17 3.30 -12.33
C LYS A 5 7.23 2.80 -10.89
N THR A 6 6.14 2.96 -10.15
CA THR A 6 6.08 2.69 -8.71
C THR A 6 4.89 1.80 -8.37
N ILE A 7 5.06 0.97 -7.33
CA ILE A 7 4.01 0.14 -6.76
C ILE A 7 3.67 0.69 -5.38
N LYS A 8 2.39 0.90 -5.10
CA LYS A 8 1.90 1.20 -3.75
C LYS A 8 1.82 -0.09 -2.96
N TYR A 9 2.48 -0.16 -1.80
CA TYR A 9 2.42 -1.31 -0.90
C TYR A 9 1.82 -0.89 0.44
N ILE A 10 0.75 -1.57 0.85
CA ILE A 10 0.04 -1.32 2.11
C ILE A 10 -0.01 -2.63 2.86
N ARG A 11 0.27 -2.61 4.17
CA ARG A 11 0.21 -3.80 5.01
C ARG A 11 -0.54 -3.52 6.29
N LEU A 12 -1.35 -4.48 6.71
CA LEU A 12 -1.92 -4.53 8.05
C LEU A 12 -1.44 -5.80 8.75
N SER A 13 -0.87 -5.62 9.95
CA SER A 13 -0.49 -6.74 10.80
C SER A 13 -1.76 -7.37 11.38
N TYR A 14 -1.82 -8.71 11.40
CA TYR A 14 -2.96 -9.56 11.80
C TYR A 14 -4.00 -8.93 12.75
N THR A 15 -5.24 -8.82 12.28
CA THR A 15 -6.44 -8.50 13.08
C THR A 15 -7.46 -9.63 12.94
N ASP A 16 -8.20 -9.95 14.01
CA ASP A 16 -9.17 -11.06 14.04
C ASP A 16 -10.39 -10.86 13.13
N ASP A 17 -10.62 -9.63 12.64
CA ASP A 17 -11.71 -9.32 11.72
C ASP A 17 -11.17 -9.13 10.29
N LYS A 18 -11.63 -9.99 9.37
CA LYS A 18 -11.23 -10.03 7.94
C LYS A 18 -12.37 -9.64 7.00
N SER A 19 -13.50 -9.18 7.53
CA SER A 19 -14.73 -9.03 6.76
C SER A 19 -14.89 -7.68 6.05
N VAL A 20 -14.05 -6.70 6.38
CA VAL A 20 -14.08 -5.32 5.84
C VAL A 20 -12.65 -4.80 5.70
N GLU A 21 -12.34 -4.03 4.65
CA GLU A 21 -11.07 -3.30 4.57
C GLU A 21 -10.90 -2.45 5.84
N SER A 22 -9.80 -2.67 6.57
CA SER A 22 -9.54 -1.93 7.80
C SER A 22 -9.42 -0.43 7.56
N ASP A 23 -9.92 0.39 8.49
CA ASP A 23 -9.69 1.84 8.53
C ASP A 23 -8.20 2.21 8.36
N SER A 24 -7.30 1.34 8.83
CA SER A 24 -5.85 1.53 8.70
C SER A 24 -5.33 1.34 7.28
N VAL A 25 -5.92 0.45 6.47
CA VAL A 25 -5.57 0.29 5.05
C VAL A 25 -6.05 1.50 4.26
N ALA A 26 -7.29 1.92 4.48
CA ALA A 26 -7.87 3.09 3.82
C ALA A 26 -7.06 4.37 4.12
N ASN A 27 -6.65 4.56 5.38
CA ASN A 27 -5.84 5.71 5.77
C ASN A 27 -4.44 5.68 5.15
N GLN A 28 -3.78 4.52 5.11
CA GLN A 28 -2.48 4.36 4.45
C GLN A 28 -2.55 4.69 2.95
N ARG A 29 -3.59 4.20 2.27
CA ARG A 29 -3.84 4.53 0.86
C ARG A 29 -3.94 6.04 0.66
N ARG A 30 -4.74 6.72 1.49
CA ARG A 30 -4.92 8.17 1.41
C ARG A 30 -3.61 8.94 1.56
N LEU A 31 -2.75 8.54 2.50
CA LEU A 31 -1.45 9.18 2.71
C LEU A 31 -0.52 9.01 1.50
N ILE A 32 -0.51 7.82 0.91
CA ILE A 32 0.31 7.53 -0.28
C ILE A 32 -0.21 8.31 -1.49
N ASP A 33 -1.53 8.34 -1.71
CA ASP A 33 -2.14 9.08 -2.81
C ASP A 33 -1.91 10.60 -2.69
N ASP A 34 -2.03 11.17 -1.48
CA ASP A 34 -1.72 12.58 -1.20
C ASP A 34 -0.23 12.92 -1.46
N TYR A 35 0.69 11.95 -1.29
CA TYR A 35 2.09 12.12 -1.66
C TYR A 35 2.23 12.13 -3.18
N ILE A 36 1.75 11.09 -3.88
CA ILE A 36 1.85 10.97 -5.34
C ILE A 36 1.25 12.17 -6.07
N ALA A 37 0.12 12.70 -5.59
CA ALA A 37 -0.51 13.88 -6.18
C ALA A 37 0.39 15.12 -6.25
N ARG A 38 1.43 15.20 -5.39
CA ARG A 38 2.43 16.28 -5.36
C ARG A 38 3.71 15.96 -6.13
N HIS A 39 3.80 14.76 -6.73
CA HIS A 39 4.99 14.22 -7.37
C HIS A 39 4.66 13.71 -8.80
N PRO A 40 4.59 14.62 -9.81
CA PRO A 40 4.23 14.27 -11.19
C PRO A 40 5.23 13.33 -11.89
N GLU A 41 6.41 13.11 -11.31
CA GLU A 41 7.40 12.14 -11.74
C GLU A 41 7.05 10.68 -11.38
N ILE A 42 6.03 10.45 -10.55
CA ILE A 42 5.62 9.12 -10.11
C ILE A 42 4.44 8.61 -10.94
N GLU A 43 4.64 7.46 -11.60
CA GLU A 43 3.60 6.69 -12.28
C GLU A 43 3.30 5.45 -11.45
N VAL A 44 2.12 5.40 -10.82
CA VAL A 44 1.68 4.18 -10.12
C VAL A 44 1.24 3.13 -11.13
N VAL A 45 1.91 1.98 -11.11
CA VAL A 45 1.60 0.86 -12.02
C VAL A 45 0.85 -0.28 -11.34
N ALA A 46 0.86 -0.35 -10.00
CA ALA A 46 0.11 -1.33 -9.23
C ALA A 46 -0.12 -0.89 -7.77
N GLU A 47 -1.14 -1.45 -7.14
CA GLU A 47 -1.36 -1.44 -5.69
C GLU A 47 -1.31 -2.87 -5.15
N LYS A 48 -0.65 -3.06 -4.02
CA LYS A 48 -0.40 -4.35 -3.37
C LYS A 48 -0.75 -4.24 -1.89
N ILE A 49 -1.59 -5.13 -1.40
CA ILE A 49 -2.16 -5.05 -0.05
C ILE A 49 -1.96 -6.39 0.65
N ASP A 50 -1.14 -6.38 1.70
CA ASP A 50 -0.97 -7.52 2.60
C ASP A 50 -1.78 -7.29 3.87
N ASP A 51 -3.03 -7.75 3.87
CA ASP A 51 -3.91 -7.67 5.04
C ASP A 51 -3.87 -8.98 5.83
N GLY A 52 -3.30 -8.93 7.04
CA GLY A 52 -3.26 -10.07 7.95
C GLY A 52 -2.01 -10.94 7.89
N TYR A 53 -0.90 -10.43 7.35
CA TYR A 53 0.39 -11.13 7.32
C TYR A 53 1.38 -10.59 8.35
N SER A 54 2.17 -11.50 8.94
CA SER A 54 3.27 -11.16 9.84
C SER A 54 4.33 -10.34 9.11
N GLY A 55 4.75 -9.21 9.68
CA GLY A 55 5.82 -8.37 9.14
C GLY A 55 7.24 -8.85 9.46
N VAL A 56 7.40 -10.02 10.07
CA VAL A 56 8.69 -10.55 10.51
C VAL A 56 9.55 -11.01 9.32
N LEU A 57 8.92 -11.40 8.21
CA LEU A 57 9.59 -11.85 7.00
C LEU A 57 8.97 -11.19 5.77
N PHE A 58 9.81 -10.65 4.89
CA PHE A 58 9.40 -10.29 3.54
C PHE A 58 9.47 -11.55 2.67
N VAL A 59 8.33 -12.22 2.48
CA VAL A 59 8.27 -13.47 1.71
C VAL A 59 8.04 -13.16 0.23
N GLU A 60 7.00 -12.38 -0.08
CA GLU A 60 6.70 -11.87 -1.42
C GLU A 60 5.61 -10.78 -1.31
N VAL A 61 5.53 -9.91 -2.30
CA VAL A 61 4.43 -8.95 -2.44
C VAL A 61 3.36 -9.61 -3.31
N ARG A 62 2.25 -10.05 -2.70
CA ARG A 62 1.14 -10.70 -3.42
C ARG A 62 0.25 -9.68 -4.12
#